data_AF-W1F971-F1
#
_entry.id   AF-W1F971-F1
#
_cell.length_a   1.000
_cell.length_b   1.000
_cell.length_c   1.000
_cell.angle_alpha   90.00
_cell.angle_beta   90.00
_cell.angle_gamma   90.00
#
_symmetry.space_group_name_H-M   'P 1'
#
loop_
_entity.id
_entity.type
_entity.pdbx_description
1 polymer ?
#
loop_
_entity_poly.entity_id
_entity_poly.type
_entity_poly.pdbx_seq_one_letter_code
_entity_poly.pdbx_strand_id
1 'polypeptide(L)' 'MKQLLGEATVESLRHALFFEKTLTNGEDNPLWRTVVLRDGLLVRRTCCQRYRLPDVQQCGDCTLK' A
#
# COMPACT_ATOMS: atom_id res chain seq x y z
N MET A 1 -6.90 -8.97 14.82
CA MET A 1 -7.38 -7.60 14.52
C MET A 1 -8.87 -7.55 14.17
N LYS A 2 -9.35 -8.25 13.13
CA LYS A 2 -10.79 -8.22 12.78
C LYS A 2 -11.71 -8.65 13.93
N GLN A 3 -11.31 -9.63 14.75
CA GLN A 3 -12.06 -10.03 15.95
C GLN A 3 -12.06 -8.99 17.09
N LEU A 4 -11.11 -8.05 17.12
CA LEU A 4 -10.98 -7.03 18.17
C LEU A 4 -11.58 -5.69 17.75
N LEU A 5 -11.51 -5.36 16.47
CA LEU A 5 -11.89 -4.04 15.92
C LEU A 5 -13.16 -4.10 15.07
N GLY A 6 -13.61 -5.30 14.68
CA GLY A 6 -14.64 -5.47 13.66
C GLY A 6 -14.09 -5.29 12.24
N GLU A 7 -14.80 -5.85 11.27
CA GLU A 7 -14.37 -5.80 9.86
C GLU A 7 -14.40 -4.40 9.28
N ALA A 8 -15.48 -3.65 9.51
CA ALA A 8 -15.64 -2.29 9.00
C ALA A 8 -14.51 -1.36 9.48
N THR A 9 -14.15 -1.40 10.77
CA THR A 9 -13.06 -0.59 11.32
C THR A 9 -11.71 -0.96 10.70
N VAL A 10 -11.45 -2.26 10.48
CA VAL A 10 -10.21 -2.72 9.84
C VAL A 10 -10.12 -2.22 8.40
N GLU A 11 -11.22 -2.23 7.65
CA GLU A 11 -11.23 -1.70 6.28
C GLU A 11 -11.06 -0.18 6.24
N SER A 12 -11.72 0.56 7.15
CA SER A 12 -11.52 2.01 7.26
C SER A 12 -10.06 2.37 7.59
N LEU A 13 -9.42 1.62 8.51
CA LEU A 13 -8.00 1.80 8.83
C LEU A 13 -7.11 1.48 7.62
N ARG A 14 -7.42 0.42 6.86
CA ARG A 14 -6.69 0.11 5.63
C ARG A 14 -6.79 1.24 4.61
N HIS A 15 -7.98 1.79 4.44
CA HIS A 15 -8.20 2.94 3.55
C HIS A 15 -7.35 4.14 3.98
N ALA A 16 -7.49 4.57 5.24
CA ALA A 16 -6.78 5.73 5.78
C ALA A 16 -5.26 5.58 5.71
N LEU A 17 -4.72 4.38 5.99
CA LEU A 17 -3.27 4.18 6.04
C LEU A 17 -2.64 3.96 4.66
N PHE A 18 -3.31 3.28 3.73
CA PHE A 18 -2.67 2.85 2.50
C PHE A 18 -3.14 3.57 1.24
N PHE A 19 -4.29 4.25 1.30
CA PHE A 19 -4.92 4.87 0.13
C PHE A 19 -4.96 6.40 0.20
N GLU A 20 -4.95 6.99 1.40
CA GLU A 20 -4.85 8.44 1.58
C GLU A 20 -3.41 8.94 1.43
N LYS A 21 -3.26 10.12 0.82
CA LYS A 21 -1.96 10.77 0.58
C LYS A 21 -1.38 11.41 1.83
N THR A 22 -2.24 11.87 2.74
CA THR A 22 -1.84 12.61 3.94
C THR A 22 -2.43 11.95 5.17
N LEU A 23 -1.72 12.01 6.29
CA LEU A 23 -2.21 11.61 7.60
C LEU A 23 -3.25 12.64 8.11
N THR A 24 -3.96 12.29 9.18
CA THR A 24 -5.00 13.16 9.78
C THR A 24 -4.44 14.47 10.36
N ASN A 25 -3.14 14.52 10.63
CA ASN A 25 -2.44 15.72 11.08
C ASN A 25 -1.92 16.59 9.92
N GLY A 26 -2.16 16.18 8.66
CA GLY A 26 -1.76 16.93 7.46
C GLY A 26 -0.35 16.61 6.93
N GLU A 27 0.42 15.75 7.60
CA GLU A 27 1.72 15.30 7.08
C GLU A 27 1.57 14.32 5.91
N ASP A 28 2.58 14.22 5.06
CA ASP A 28 2.63 13.21 3.99
C ASP A 28 2.60 11.80 4.60
N ASN A 29 1.76 10.94 4.04
CA ASN A 29 1.59 9.57 4.52
C ASN A 29 2.70 8.65 3.95
N PRO A 30 3.63 8.13 4.77
CA PRO A 30 4.71 7.27 4.29
C PRO A 30 4.22 5.90 3.80
N LEU A 31 3.02 5.49 4.19
CA LEU A 31 2.41 4.21 3.81
C LEU A 31 1.57 4.32 2.54
N TRP A 32 1.35 5.54 2.04
CA TRP A 32 0.57 5.78 0.85
C TRP A 32 1.10 4.96 -0.34
N ARG A 33 0.22 4.19 -0.98
CA ARG A 33 0.54 3.34 -2.14
C ARG A 33 1.64 2.31 -1.90
N THR A 34 1.98 1.98 -0.66
CA THR A 34 2.94 0.88 -0.37
C THR A 34 2.33 -0.52 -0.55
N VAL A 35 1.01 -0.61 -0.72
CA VAL A 35 0.26 -1.83 -1.01
C VAL A 35 -0.69 -1.61 -2.20
N VAL A 36 -1.17 -2.70 -2.80
CA VAL A 36 -2.16 -2.71 -3.88
C VAL A 36 -3.15 -3.85 -3.68
N LEU A 37 -4.37 -3.68 -4.19
CA LEU A 37 -5.35 -4.77 -4.23
C LEU A 37 -5.07 -5.68 -5.43
N ARG A 38 -4.98 -6.99 -5.20
CA ARG A 38 -4.82 -8.01 -6.25
C ARG A 38 -5.57 -9.27 -5.85
N ASP A 39 -6.44 -9.74 -6.74
CA ASP A 39 -7.26 -10.93 -6.50
C ASP A 39 -8.03 -10.85 -5.17
N GLY A 40 -8.50 -9.65 -4.82
CA GLY A 40 -9.20 -9.36 -3.56
C GLY A 40 -8.31 -9.27 -2.31
N LEU A 41 -6.99 -9.41 -2.45
CA LEU A 41 -6.01 -9.36 -1.36
C LEU A 41 -5.14 -8.11 -1.44
N LEU A 42 -4.86 -7.52 -0.28
CA LEU A 42 -3.86 -6.45 -0.16
C LEU A 42 -2.46 -7.06 -0.19
N VAL A 43 -1.69 -6.74 -1.23
CA VAL A 43 -0.31 -7.20 -1.40
C VAL A 43 0.66 -6.02 -1.35
N ARG A 44 1.84 -6.21 -0.78
CA ARG A 44 2.88 -5.19 -0.75
C ARG A 44 3.37 -4.89 -2.16
N ARG A 45 3.56 -3.60 -2.45
CA ARG A 45 4.35 -3.16 -3.60
C ARG A 45 5.79 -3.62 -3.42
N THR A 46 6.38 -4.04 -4.52
CA THR A 46 7.78 -4.48 -4.56
C THR A 46 8.59 -3.46 -5.34
N CYS A 47 9.88 -3.36 -5.09
CA CYS A 47 10.79 -2.53 -5.90
C CYS A 47 10.83 -2.98 -7.38
N CYS A 48 10.38 -4.21 -7.69
CA CYS A 48 10.46 -4.80 -9.02
C CYS A 48 9.12 -4.72 -9.80
N GLN A 49 9.14 -4.00 -10.92
CA GLN A 49 8.25 -4.13 -12.10
C GLN A 49 6.81 -3.62 -11.99
N ARG A 50 5.83 -4.49 -11.73
CA ARG A 50 4.40 -4.19 -12.01
C ARG A 50 3.75 -3.30 -10.94
N TYR A 51 4.28 -3.34 -9.72
CA TYR A 51 3.75 -2.62 -8.57
C TYR A 51 4.88 -1.90 -7.87
N ARG A 52 5.64 -1.12 -8.62
CA ARG A 52 6.78 -0.38 -8.09
C ARG A 52 6.34 0.59 -6.99
N LEU A 53 7.16 0.69 -5.96
CA LEU A 53 7.07 1.80 -5.02
C LEU A 53 7.27 3.12 -5.78
N PRO A 54 6.50 4.18 -5.44
CA PRO A 54 6.78 5.52 -5.94
C PRO A 54 8.26 5.87 -5.72
N ASP A 55 8.85 6.58 -6.70
CA ASP A 55 10.22 7.14 -6.63
C ASP A 55 11.38 6.12 -6.59
N VAL A 56 11.09 4.82 -6.65
CA VAL A 56 12.11 3.78 -6.81
C VAL A 56 12.46 3.59 -8.29
N GLN A 57 13.76 3.57 -8.62
CA GLN A 57 14.24 3.31 -9.98
C GLN A 57 14.15 1.82 -10.35
N GLN A 58 14.13 1.52 -11.65
CA GLN A 58 14.13 0.14 -12.13
C GLN A 58 15.49 -0.48 -11.82
N CYS A 59 15.53 -1.65 -11.16
CA CYS A 59 16.77 -2.39 -11.07
C CYS A 59 17.17 -2.94 -12.46
N GLY A 60 18.47 -2.97 -12.74
CA GLY A 60 19.01 -3.45 -14.02
C GLY A 60 18.73 -4.94 -14.27
N ASP A 61 18.61 -5.74 -13.22
CA ASP A 61 18.47 -7.21 -13.29
C ASP A 61 17.01 -7.69 -13.24
N CYS A 62 16.06 -6.80 -13.51
CA CYS A 62 14.68 -7.11 -13.25
C CYS A 62 14.11 -8.07 -14.32
N THR A 63 13.61 -9.23 -13.89
CA THR A 63 13.32 -10.41 -14.76
C THR A 63 11.96 -10.43 -15.47
N LEU A 64 11.00 -9.60 -15.07
CA LEU A 64 9.83 -9.33 -15.92
C LEU A 64 10.28 -8.39 -17.06
N LYS A 65 9.61 -8.39 -18.22
CA LYS A 65 9.90 -7.45 -19.31
C LYS A 65 8.68 -6.57 -19.53
#